data_AF-A0A9X2EP61-F1
#
_entry.id   AF-A0A9X2EP61-F1
#
_cell.length_a   1.000
_cell.length_b   1.000
_cell.length_c   1.000
_cell.angle_alpha   90.00
_cell.angle_beta   90.00
_cell.angle_gamma   90.00
#
_symmetry.space_group_name_H-M   'P 1'
#
loop_
_entity.id
_entity.type
_entity.pdbx_description
1 polymer ?
#
loop_
_entity_poly.entity_id
_entity_poly.type
_entity_poly.pdbx_seq_one_letter_code
_entity_poly.pdbx_strand_id
1 'polypeptide(L)' 'MHAPPLEKLIQLADIFEVSLDYLVMGQPMEESPICNEVLFKRFKLLETFDDQDKDTVIRVIDAIIAQRQVEHAMRPLER' A
#
# COMPACT_ATOMS: atom_id res chain seq x y z
N MET A 1 30.84 12.19 13.43
CA MET A 1 29.71 11.24 13.49
C MET A 1 30.30 9.85 13.65
N HIS A 2 30.05 9.17 14.76
CA HIS A 2 30.53 7.79 14.97
C HIS A 2 29.31 6.88 14.81
N ALA A 3 29.09 6.35 13.61
CA ALA A 3 28.02 5.39 13.37
C ALA A 3 28.39 4.05 14.03
N PRO A 4 27.43 3.32 14.62
CA PRO A 4 27.67 1.94 15.06
C PRO A 4 28.15 1.07 13.88
N PRO A 5 28.94 0.01 14.13
CA PRO A 5 29.31 -0.93 13.09
C PRO A 5 28.08 -1.54 12.41
N LEU A 6 28.14 -1.73 11.08
CA LEU A 6 27.02 -2.24 10.28
C LEU A 6 26.44 -3.56 10.84
N GLU A 7 27.29 -4.47 11.28
CA GLU A 7 26.89 -5.74 11.88
C GLU A 7 25.98 -5.56 13.12
N LYS A 8 26.20 -4.50 13.90
CA LYS A 8 25.37 -4.17 15.06
C LYS A 8 24.04 -3.55 14.65
N LEU A 9 24.02 -2.77 13.58
CA LEU A 9 22.78 -2.23 13.03
C LEU A 9 21.90 -3.34 12.46
N ILE A 10 22.49 -4.32 11.76
CA ILE A 10 21.76 -5.50 11.27
C ILE A 10 21.18 -6.30 12.43
N GLN A 11 21.98 -6.59 13.47
CA GLN A 11 21.50 -7.31 14.66
C GLN A 11 20.33 -6.58 15.35
N LEU A 12 20.38 -5.24 15.43
CA LEU A 12 19.30 -4.45 16.01
C LEU A 12 18.04 -4.46 15.12
N ALA A 13 18.19 -4.39 13.80
CA ALA A 13 17.06 -4.45 12.86
C ALA A 13 16.32 -5.79 12.99
N ASP A 14 17.08 -6.89 13.11
CA ASP A 14 16.52 -8.24 13.34
C ASP A 14 15.80 -8.35 14.69
N ILE A 15 16.40 -7.81 15.78
CA ILE A 15 15.80 -7.83 17.13
C ILE A 15 14.50 -7.04 17.19
N PHE A 16 14.46 -5.88 16.53
CA PHE A 16 13.29 -5.01 16.53
C PHE A 16 12.28 -5.33 15.41
N GLU A 17 12.54 -6.37 14.61
CA GLU A 17 11.70 -6.79 13.48
C GLU A 17 11.38 -5.65 12.50
N VAL A 18 12.36 -4.79 12.21
CA VAL A 18 12.24 -3.66 11.26
C VAL A 18 13.29 -3.75 10.15
N SER A 19 13.10 -3.05 9.03
CA SER A 19 14.13 -2.99 8.00
C SER A 19 15.35 -2.18 8.45
N LEU A 20 16.52 -2.51 7.92
CA LEU A 20 17.75 -1.78 8.21
C LEU A 20 17.63 -0.30 7.79
N ASP A 21 16.97 -0.04 6.66
CA ASP A 21 16.72 1.33 6.20
C ASP A 21 15.79 2.08 7.15
N TYR A 22 14.76 1.44 7.70
CA TYR A 22 13.93 2.02 8.76
C TYR A 22 14.76 2.31 10.01
N LEU A 23 15.63 1.39 10.43
CA LEU A 23 16.46 1.57 11.61
C LEU A 23 17.46 2.72 11.47
N VAL A 24 18.08 2.86 10.29
CA VAL A 24 19.14 3.84 10.04
C VAL A 24 18.59 5.21 9.64
N MET A 25 17.56 5.22 8.81
CA MET A 25 16.97 6.45 8.26
C MET A 25 15.76 6.92 9.07
N GLY A 26 15.22 6.08 9.97
CA GLY A 26 14.05 6.39 10.79
C GLY A 26 12.72 6.44 10.00
N GLN A 27 12.74 6.06 8.71
CA GLN A 27 11.60 6.14 7.81
C GLN A 27 11.36 4.76 7.18
N PRO A 28 10.12 4.25 7.17
CA PRO A 28 9.83 3.00 6.47
C PRO A 28 10.17 3.18 5.00
N MET A 29 10.88 2.22 4.42
CA MET A 29 10.94 2.13 2.97
C MET A 29 9.54 1.69 2.53
N GLU A 30 8.65 2.67 2.34
CA GLU A 30 7.36 2.45 1.71
C GLU A 30 7.65 2.07 0.25
N GLU A 31 7.84 0.78 -0.01
CA GLU A 31 7.29 0.26 -1.25
C GLU A 31 5.79 0.49 -1.16
N SER A 32 5.32 1.61 -1.74
CA SER A 32 3.90 1.89 -1.81
C SER A 32 3.21 0.65 -2.39
N PRO A 33 2.25 0.03 -1.69
CA PRO A 33 1.64 -1.22 -2.13
C PRO A 33 0.84 -1.07 -3.44
N ILE A 34 0.69 0.17 -3.94
CA ILE A 34 0.04 0.49 -5.20
C ILE A 34 1.10 0.68 -6.29
N CYS A 35 1.42 -0.39 -7.02
CA CYS A 35 2.38 -0.36 -8.14
C CYS A 35 1.97 0.59 -9.28
N ASN A 36 0.68 0.92 -9.39
CA ASN A 36 0.19 1.85 -10.40
C ASN A 36 0.32 3.30 -9.89
N GLU A 37 1.35 3.99 -10.38
CA GLU A 37 1.68 5.36 -9.98
C GLU A 37 0.52 6.36 -10.20
N VAL A 38 -0.29 6.15 -11.23
CA VAL A 38 -1.45 7.02 -11.52
C VAL A 38 -2.53 6.82 -10.45
N LEU A 39 -2.89 5.57 -10.14
CA LEU A 39 -3.86 5.28 -9.09
C LEU A 39 -3.37 5.79 -7.73
N PHE A 40 -2.10 5.56 -7.41
CA PHE A 40 -1.51 6.04 -6.17
C PHE A 40 -1.61 7.56 -6.03
N LYS A 41 -1.24 8.32 -7.06
CA LYS A 41 -1.35 9.79 -7.08
C LYS A 41 -2.79 10.26 -6.91
N ARG A 42 -3.76 9.54 -7.47
CA ARG A 42 -5.19 9.87 -7.31
C ARG A 42 -5.69 9.58 -5.90
N PHE A 43 -5.28 8.47 -5.29
CA PHE A 43 -5.62 8.15 -3.90
C PHE A 43 -5.01 9.16 -2.93
N LYS A 44 -3.74 9.54 -3.11
CA LYS A 44 -3.12 10.61 -2.31
C LYS A 44 -3.89 11.93 -2.40
N LEU A 45 -4.41 12.28 -3.58
CA LEU A 45 -5.20 13.50 -3.74
C LEU A 45 -6.56 13.40 -3.03
N LEU A 46 -7.21 12.23 -3.09
CA LEU A 46 -8.50 12.01 -2.43
C LEU A 46 -8.43 12.11 -0.91
N GLU A 47 -7.27 11.88 -0.29
CA GLU A 47 -7.09 12.09 1.15
C GLU A 47 -7.43 13.52 1.60
N THR A 48 -7.28 14.50 0.72
CA THR A 48 -7.56 15.92 1.03
C THR A 48 -9.02 16.33 0.83
N PHE A 49 -9.88 15.43 0.37
CA PHE A 49 -11.28 15.71 0.07
C PHE A 49 -12.13 15.55 1.33
N ASP A 50 -13.40 15.94 1.26
CA ASP A 50 -14.34 15.64 2.35
C ASP A 50 -14.72 14.15 2.39
N ASP A 51 -15.31 13.72 3.50
CA ASP A 51 -15.63 12.32 3.72
C ASP A 51 -16.74 11.82 2.79
N GLN A 52 -17.64 12.71 2.36
CA GLN A 52 -18.71 12.34 1.42
C GLN A 52 -18.15 11.99 0.04
N ASP A 53 -17.18 12.78 -0.44
CA ASP A 53 -16.48 12.52 -1.69
C ASP A 53 -15.65 11.23 -1.63
N LYS A 54 -14.94 11.00 -0.51
CA LYS A 54 -14.19 9.76 -0.29
C LYS A 54 -15.09 8.54 -0.29
N ASP A 55 -16.20 8.58 0.46
CA ASP A 55 -17.19 7.49 0.52
C ASP A 55 -17.79 7.21 -0.85
N THR A 56 -18.06 8.25 -1.64
CA THR A 56 -18.55 8.10 -3.01
C THR A 56 -17.56 7.35 -3.88
N VAL A 57 -16.27 7.73 -3.84
CA VAL A 57 -15.23 7.04 -4.61
C VAL A 57 -15.06 5.59 -4.18
N ILE A 58 -15.06 5.31 -2.87
CA ILE A 58 -14.99 3.93 -2.35
C ILE A 58 -16.13 3.08 -2.90
N ARG A 59 -17.37 3.60 -2.88
CA ARG A 59 -18.54 2.87 -3.44
C ARG A 59 -18.40 2.57 -4.93
N VAL A 60 -17.85 3.50 -5.72
CA VAL A 60 -17.62 3.25 -7.16
C VAL A 60 -16.58 2.15 -7.36
N ILE A 61 -15.50 2.17 -6.59
CA ILE A 61 -14.45 1.13 -6.63
C ILE A 61 -15.06 -0.24 -6.28
N ASP A 62 -15.82 -0.32 -5.19
CA ASP A 62 -16.48 -1.54 -4.75
C ASP A 62 -17.43 -2.09 -5.82
N ALA A 63 -18.21 -1.22 -6.45
CA ALA A 63 -19.12 -1.62 -7.52
C ALA A 63 -18.37 -2.23 -8.73
N ILE A 64 -17.25 -1.63 -9.13
CA ILE A 64 -16.42 -2.15 -10.23
C ILE A 64 -15.81 -3.51 -9.86
N ILE A 65 -15.32 -3.66 -8.63
CA ILE A 65 -14.75 -4.93 -8.14
C ILE A 65 -15.83 -6.02 -8.14
N ALA A 66 -17.01 -5.73 -7.59
CA ALA A 66 -18.13 -6.67 -7.54
C ALA A 66 -18.57 -7.10 -8.95
N GLN A 67 -18.71 -6.15 -9.89
CA GLN A 67 -19.05 -6.46 -11.28
C GLN A 67 -18.05 -7.45 -11.90
N ARG A 68 -16.75 -7.21 -11.74
CA ARG A 68 -15.71 -8.08 -12.29
C ARG A 68 -15.75 -9.47 -11.66
N GLN A 69 -15.91 -9.56 -10.35
CA GLN A 69 -16.00 -10.86 -9.67
C GLN A 69 -17.19 -11.68 -10.16
N VAL A 70 -18.35 -11.05 -10.38
CA VAL A 70 -19.54 -11.71 -10.95
C VAL A 70 -19.28 -12.16 -12.39
N GLU A 71 -18.73 -11.30 -13.25
CA GLU A 71 -18.34 -11.68 -14.63
C GLU A 71 -17.41 -12.89 -14.65
N HIS A 72 -16.43 -12.93 -13.73
CA HIS A 72 -15.50 -14.05 -13.61
C HIS A 72 -16.16 -15.32 -13.08
N ALA A 73 -17.12 -15.21 -12.15
CA ALA A 73 -17.85 -16.35 -11.58
C ALA A 73 -18.91 -16.93 -12.52
N MET A 74 -19.46 -16.14 -13.46
CA MET A 74 -20.46 -16.60 -14.43
C MET A 74 -19.84 -17.27 -15.67
N ARG A 75 -18.64 -16.86 -16.11
CA ARG A 75 -17.91 -17.51 -17.22
C ARG A 75 -17.70 -19.04 -17.11
N PRO A 76 -17.46 -19.65 -15.93
CA PRO A 76 -17.34 -21.10 -15.82
C PRO A 76 -18.68 -21.86 -15.94
N LEU A 77 -19.85 -21.20 -15.87
CA LEU A 77 -21.16 -21.84 -15.97
C LEU A 77 -21.71 -21.92 -17.41
N GLU A 78 -21.02 -21.31 -18.38
CA GLU A 78 -21.40 -21.28 -19.81
C GLU A 78 -20.69 -22.35 -20.67
N ARG A 79 -20.20 -23.45 -20.08
CA ARG A 79 -19.63 -24.60 -20.81
C ARG A 79 -20.39 -25.89 -20.60
#